data_AF-A0A6G9Z0H2-F1
#
_entry.id   AF-A0A6G9Z0H2-F1
#
_cell.length_a   1.000
_cell.length_b   1.000
_cell.length_c   1.000
_cell.angle_alpha   90.00
_cell.angle_beta   90.00
_cell.angle_gamma   90.00
#
_symmetry.space_group_name_H-M   'P 1'
#
loop_
_entity.id
_entity.type
_entity.pdbx_description
1 polymer ?
#
loop_
_entity_poly.entity_id
_entity_poly.type
_entity_poly.pdbx_seq_one_letter_code
_entity_poly.pdbx_strand_id
1 'polypeptide(L)'
;MKNIGGPLVDAVTAAWAEIQRRHPDTPNAVVTMASGSHGRNPGVRMGRFGGDAWEYGPEWWSELFVGAEGLADAPEVLATVLHYAAHGIARTREIKDTSRAGAYYNARYRQIAEEIGRNVERTASRGWAGTSLADATGDRYRSELSTLAQALVAHRRHDEEARFCAASASNRS
;
A
#
# COMPACT_ATOMS: atom_id res chain seq x y z
N MET A 1 -13.41 -24.28 -4.75
CA MET A 1 -13.13 -22.92 -4.25
C MET A 1 -12.41 -22.15 -5.36
N LYS A 2 -12.79 -20.91 -5.67
CA LYS A 2 -12.02 -20.08 -6.63
C LYS A 2 -10.77 -19.55 -5.92
N ASN A 3 -9.58 -19.71 -6.52
CA ASN A 3 -8.35 -19.13 -5.99
C ASN A 3 -8.28 -17.65 -6.42
N ILE A 4 -8.61 -16.74 -5.49
CA ILE A 4 -8.55 -15.29 -5.74
C ILE A 4 -7.37 -14.66 -4.98
N GLY A 5 -7.04 -15.19 -3.79
CA GLY A 5 -5.99 -14.63 -2.93
C GLY A 5 -4.58 -14.75 -3.52
N GLY A 6 -4.23 -15.89 -4.13
CA GLY A 6 -2.90 -16.09 -4.72
C GLY A 6 -2.56 -15.04 -5.79
N PRO A 7 -3.37 -14.94 -6.86
CA PRO A 7 -3.14 -13.94 -7.93
C PRO A 7 -3.07 -12.49 -7.43
N LEU A 8 -3.81 -12.14 -6.37
CA LEU A 8 -3.73 -10.81 -5.74
C LEU A 8 -2.35 -10.57 -5.12
N VAL A 9 -1.83 -11.55 -4.36
CA VAL A 9 -0.49 -11.43 -3.75
C VAL A 9 0.54 -11.33 -4.85
N ASP A 10 0.45 -12.20 -5.86
CA ASP A 10 1.39 -12.24 -6.98
C ASP A 10 1.43 -10.89 -7.73
N ALA A 11 0.28 -10.25 -7.97
CA ALA A 11 0.21 -8.96 -8.64
C ALA A 11 0.86 -7.82 -7.83
N VAL A 12 0.62 -7.78 -6.51
CA VAL A 12 1.25 -6.79 -5.62
C VAL A 12 2.76 -7.05 -5.50
N THR A 13 3.18 -8.32 -5.40
CA THR A 13 4.59 -8.72 -5.38
C THR A 13 5.29 -8.33 -6.68
N ALA A 14 4.66 -8.54 -7.83
CA ALA A 14 5.19 -8.11 -9.13
C ALA A 14 5.35 -6.59 -9.21
N ALA A 15 4.38 -5.82 -8.71
CA ALA A 15 4.49 -4.37 -8.64
C ALA A 15 5.65 -3.91 -7.74
N TRP A 16 5.85 -4.55 -6.56
CA TRP A 16 6.99 -4.26 -5.70
C TRP A 16 8.32 -4.58 -6.39
N ALA A 17 8.43 -5.74 -7.04
CA ALA A 17 9.63 -6.14 -7.76
C ALA A 17 9.97 -5.16 -8.89
N GLU A 18 8.97 -4.64 -9.62
CA GLU A 18 9.18 -3.63 -10.65
C GLU A 18 9.64 -2.29 -10.06
N ILE A 19 9.10 -1.90 -8.90
CA ILE A 19 9.57 -0.72 -8.15
C ILE A 19 11.04 -0.92 -7.75
N GLN A 20 11.41 -2.08 -7.20
CA GLN A 20 12.80 -2.40 -6.86
C GLN A 20 13.74 -2.33 -8.07
N ARG A 21 13.30 -2.86 -9.22
CA ARG A 21 14.08 -2.82 -10.46
C ARG A 21 14.38 -1.38 -10.91
N ARG A 22 13.44 -0.46 -10.70
CA ARG A 22 13.58 0.96 -11.04
C ARG A 22 14.29 1.78 -9.96
N HIS A 23 14.13 1.37 -8.71
CA HIS A 23 14.63 2.05 -7.51
C HIS A 23 15.34 1.02 -6.62
N PRO A 24 16.63 0.71 -6.89
CA PRO A 24 17.36 -0.37 -6.23
C PRO A 24 17.50 -0.25 -4.71
N ASP A 25 17.32 0.95 -4.15
CA ASP A 25 17.29 1.17 -2.69
C ASP A 25 15.98 0.67 -2.04
N THR A 26 15.00 0.20 -2.83
CA THR A 26 13.77 -0.41 -2.31
C THR A 26 14.11 -1.79 -1.72
N PRO A 27 13.90 -2.02 -0.42
CA PRO A 27 14.36 -3.23 0.24
C PRO A 27 13.52 -4.45 -0.15
N ASN A 28 14.08 -5.64 0.08
CA ASN A 28 13.31 -6.89 0.03
C ASN A 28 12.15 -6.81 1.04
N ALA A 29 10.97 -7.23 0.59
CA ALA A 29 9.78 -7.22 1.42
C ALA A 29 8.91 -8.45 1.18
N VAL A 30 8.34 -8.98 2.27
CA VAL A 30 7.24 -9.93 2.24
C VAL A 30 5.94 -9.16 2.09
N VAL A 31 5.14 -9.50 1.08
CA VAL A 31 3.80 -8.94 0.89
C VAL A 31 2.81 -9.69 1.76
N THR A 32 2.14 -8.98 2.66
CA THR A 32 1.05 -9.51 3.48
C THR A 32 -0.25 -8.79 3.17
N MET A 33 -1.36 -9.52 3.18
CA MET A 33 -2.69 -8.95 2.98
C MET A 33 -3.66 -9.48 4.01
N ALA A 34 -4.40 -8.57 4.65
CA ALA A 34 -5.47 -8.90 5.58
C ALA A 34 -6.46 -7.74 5.70
N SER A 35 -7.44 -7.89 6.59
CA SER A 35 -8.32 -6.79 7.00
C SER A 35 -7.51 -5.60 7.49
N GLY A 36 -7.65 -4.45 6.85
CA GLY A 36 -7.15 -3.17 7.35
C GLY A 36 -8.01 -2.61 8.48
N SER A 37 -9.28 -3.03 8.54
CA SER A 37 -10.21 -2.71 9.63
C SER A 37 -9.85 -3.47 10.91
N HIS A 38 -9.83 -2.76 12.05
CA HIS A 38 -9.52 -3.32 13.36
C HIS A 38 -10.67 -3.06 14.36
N GLY A 39 -11.65 -3.97 14.42
CA GLY A 39 -12.70 -3.95 15.43
C GLY A 39 -13.54 -2.67 15.43
N ARG A 40 -13.51 -1.90 16.53
CA ARG A 40 -14.26 -0.64 16.70
C ARG A 40 -13.49 0.61 16.26
N ASN A 41 -12.25 0.50 15.79
CA ASN A 41 -11.50 1.67 15.36
C ASN A 41 -12.04 2.18 14.01
N PRO A 42 -12.37 3.48 13.90
CA PRO A 42 -13.00 4.04 12.71
C PRO A 42 -12.06 4.18 11.50
N GLY A 43 -10.76 3.90 11.67
CA GLY A 43 -9.77 4.01 10.59
C GLY A 43 -9.49 2.68 9.92
N VAL A 44 -9.69 2.61 8.59
CA VAL A 44 -9.21 1.50 7.76
C VAL A 44 -7.77 1.76 7.36
N ARG A 45 -6.90 0.79 7.65
CA ARG A 45 -5.48 0.84 7.27
C ARG A 45 -5.30 0.26 5.87
N MET A 46 -5.07 1.13 4.89
CA MET A 46 -4.85 0.71 3.49
C MET A 46 -3.49 0.03 3.27
N GLY A 47 -2.51 0.30 4.13
CA GLY A 47 -1.30 -0.51 4.21
C GLY A 47 -0.38 -0.11 5.36
N ARG A 48 0.80 -0.71 5.40
CA ARG A 48 1.87 -0.39 6.34
C ARG A 48 3.20 -0.92 5.81
N PHE A 49 4.28 -0.20 6.11
CA PHE A 49 5.64 -0.71 6.01
C PHE A 49 6.15 -1.11 7.40
N GLY A 50 6.67 -2.33 7.53
CA GLY A 50 7.33 -2.83 8.73
C GLY A 50 8.77 -3.19 8.41
N GLY A 51 9.75 -2.41 8.88
CA GLY A 51 11.15 -2.77 8.69
C GLY A 51 11.56 -3.96 9.57
N ASP A 52 12.35 -4.88 9.01
CA ASP A 52 12.90 -6.09 9.66
C ASP A 52 11.83 -6.94 10.36
N ALA A 53 10.65 -7.03 9.75
CA ALA A 53 9.50 -7.72 10.32
C ALA A 53 9.53 -9.24 10.11
N TRP A 54 10.35 -9.73 9.17
CA TRP A 54 10.42 -11.13 8.78
C TRP A 54 11.84 -11.68 8.90
N GLU A 55 11.98 -12.88 9.45
CA GLU A 55 13.21 -13.66 9.39
C GLU A 55 13.19 -14.50 8.10
N TYR A 56 14.16 -14.30 7.22
CA TYR A 56 14.33 -15.04 5.98
C TYR A 56 15.75 -15.63 5.94
N GLY A 57 15.89 -16.85 6.46
CA GLY A 57 17.21 -17.45 6.67
C GLY A 57 18.05 -16.58 7.61
N PRO A 58 19.28 -16.18 7.23
CA PRO A 58 20.12 -15.31 8.06
C PRO A 58 19.77 -13.81 7.95
N GLU A 59 18.83 -13.43 7.07
CA GLU A 59 18.48 -12.04 6.80
C GLU A 59 17.17 -11.62 7.48
N TRP A 60 17.05 -10.32 7.74
CA TRP A 60 15.79 -9.71 8.16
C TRP A 60 15.20 -8.95 6.98
N TRP A 61 13.96 -9.29 6.63
CA TRP A 61 13.23 -8.69 5.52
C TRP A 61 12.14 -7.75 6.02
N SER A 62 11.81 -6.78 5.19
CA SER A 62 10.71 -5.85 5.48
C SER A 62 9.35 -6.51 5.23
N GLU A 63 8.29 -5.91 5.77
CA GLU A 63 6.91 -6.23 5.46
C GLU A 63 6.28 -5.09 4.66
N LEU A 64 5.64 -5.44 3.55
CA LEU A 64 4.62 -4.61 2.90
C LEU A 64 3.25 -5.19 3.22
N PHE A 65 2.53 -4.55 4.13
CA PHE A 65 1.13 -4.88 4.40
C PHE A 65 0.22 -4.06 3.48
N VAL A 66 -0.75 -4.73 2.83
CA VAL A 66 -1.83 -4.12 2.06
C VAL A 66 -3.18 -4.51 2.65
N GLY A 67 -4.00 -3.51 2.98
CA GLY A 67 -5.35 -3.70 3.50
C GLY A 67 -6.31 -4.14 2.41
N ALA A 68 -7.09 -5.20 2.66
CA ALA A 68 -7.99 -5.80 1.68
C ALA A 68 -9.12 -4.87 1.20
N GLU A 69 -9.43 -3.81 1.95
CA GLU A 69 -10.41 -2.78 1.62
C GLU A 69 -9.90 -1.82 0.54
N GLY A 70 -8.58 -1.64 0.42
CA GLY A 70 -7.96 -0.79 -0.61
C GLY A 70 -7.81 -1.47 -1.98
N LEU A 71 -8.20 -2.75 -2.09
CA LEU A 71 -8.03 -3.56 -3.31
C LEU A 71 -9.10 -3.30 -4.38
N ALA A 72 -9.84 -2.19 -4.29
CA ALA A 72 -10.93 -1.88 -5.21
C ALA A 72 -10.46 -1.23 -6.52
N ASP A 73 -9.26 -0.61 -6.53
CA ASP A 73 -8.77 0.16 -7.67
C ASP A 73 -7.25 0.01 -7.88
N ALA A 74 -6.83 -0.34 -9.09
CA ALA A 74 -5.43 -0.68 -9.38
C ALA A 74 -4.46 0.52 -9.24
N PRO A 75 -4.78 1.72 -9.76
CA PRO A 75 -3.99 2.93 -9.51
C PRO A 75 -3.83 3.25 -8.02
N GLU A 76 -4.89 3.13 -7.22
CA GLU A 76 -4.82 3.37 -5.77
C GLU A 76 -3.98 2.33 -5.04
N VAL A 77 -4.05 1.05 -5.44
CA VAL A 77 -3.15 0.01 -4.93
C VAL A 77 -1.69 0.34 -5.30
N LEU A 78 -1.40 0.65 -6.56
CA LEU A 78 -0.03 1.01 -6.97
C LEU A 78 0.47 2.27 -6.22
N ALA A 79 -0.37 3.28 -6.04
CA ALA A 79 -0.04 4.47 -5.28
C ALA A 79 0.28 4.13 -3.81
N THR A 80 -0.46 3.20 -3.22
CA THR A 80 -0.23 2.65 -1.88
C THR A 80 1.09 1.89 -1.81
N VAL A 81 1.39 1.04 -2.79
CA VAL A 81 2.66 0.29 -2.85
C VAL A 81 3.85 1.27 -2.98
N LEU A 82 3.77 2.26 -3.88
CA LEU A 82 4.79 3.31 -4.01
C LEU A 82 4.95 4.13 -2.72
N HIS A 83 3.88 4.39 -1.98
CA HIS A 83 3.95 5.04 -0.66
C HIS A 83 4.91 4.30 0.27
N TYR A 84 4.71 2.99 0.41
CA TYR A 84 5.51 2.18 1.31
C TYR A 84 6.90 1.90 0.75
N ALA A 85 7.08 1.91 -0.57
CA ALA A 85 8.40 1.90 -1.18
C ALA A 85 9.21 3.14 -0.80
N ALA A 86 8.61 4.34 -0.74
CA ALA A 86 9.29 5.54 -0.27
C ALA A 86 9.80 5.38 1.17
N HIS A 87 9.00 4.80 2.06
CA HIS A 87 9.42 4.47 3.43
C HIS A 87 10.53 3.41 3.46
N GLY A 88 10.45 2.41 2.58
CA GLY A 88 11.48 1.38 2.42
C GLY A 88 12.81 1.99 1.99
N ILE A 89 12.82 2.82 0.95
CA ILE A 89 13.99 3.55 0.48
C ILE A 89 14.55 4.45 1.58
N ALA A 90 13.68 5.16 2.31
CA ALA A 90 14.10 5.98 3.44
C ALA A 90 14.82 5.14 4.49
N ARG A 91 14.31 3.94 4.81
CA ARG A 91 14.98 2.99 5.71
C ARG A 91 16.34 2.57 5.17
N THR A 92 16.41 2.10 3.92
CA THR A 92 17.66 1.65 3.28
C THR A 92 18.73 2.73 3.28
N ARG A 93 18.33 3.99 3.06
CA ARG A 93 19.20 5.16 3.06
C ARG A 93 19.43 5.76 4.45
N GLU A 94 18.92 5.14 5.51
CA GLU A 94 18.98 5.63 6.90
C GLU A 94 18.41 7.06 7.09
N ILE A 95 17.42 7.41 6.29
CA ILE A 95 16.75 8.71 6.28
C ILE A 95 15.52 8.67 7.18
N LYS A 96 15.48 9.59 8.15
CA LYS A 96 14.27 9.87 8.93
C LYS A 96 13.29 10.73 8.13
N ASP A 97 12.33 10.08 7.49
CA ASP A 97 11.35 10.66 6.56
C ASP A 97 10.01 11.06 7.22
N THR A 98 9.77 10.58 8.43
CA THR A 98 8.60 10.94 9.24
C THR A 98 8.98 11.50 10.62
N SER A 99 8.04 12.17 11.26
CA SER A 99 8.14 12.64 12.64
C SER A 99 6.82 12.38 13.39
N ARG A 100 6.75 12.76 14.67
CA ARG A 100 5.58 12.51 15.55
C ARG A 100 5.17 11.03 15.57
N ALA A 101 6.13 10.15 15.81
CA ALA A 101 5.94 8.70 15.80
C ALA A 101 5.30 8.16 14.50
N GLY A 102 5.71 8.71 13.35
CA GLY A 102 5.20 8.31 12.03
C GLY A 102 3.96 9.07 11.56
N ALA A 103 3.37 9.93 12.38
CA ALA A 103 2.14 10.64 12.03
C ALA A 103 2.34 11.85 11.10
N TYR A 104 3.58 12.35 10.93
CA TYR A 104 3.87 13.54 10.14
C TYR A 104 4.96 13.27 9.08
N TYR A 105 4.61 13.43 7.81
CA TYR A 105 5.48 13.22 6.65
C TYR A 105 6.31 14.49 6.38
N ASN A 106 7.62 14.39 6.49
CA ASN A 106 8.52 15.54 6.42
C ASN A 106 9.04 15.79 4.98
N ALA A 107 9.86 16.82 4.79
CA ALA A 107 10.36 17.18 3.45
C ALA A 107 11.24 16.10 2.81
N ARG A 108 11.89 15.24 3.61
CA ARG A 108 12.70 14.11 3.11
C ARG A 108 11.80 13.01 2.55
N TYR A 109 10.66 12.74 3.19
CA TYR A 109 9.64 11.85 2.60
C TYR A 109 9.19 12.37 1.24
N ARG A 110 8.88 13.68 1.14
CA ARG A 110 8.50 14.29 -0.14
C ARG A 110 9.56 14.03 -1.21
N GLN A 111 10.83 14.30 -0.92
CA GLN A 111 11.92 14.13 -1.89
C GLN A 111 11.98 12.71 -2.44
N ILE A 112 11.90 11.70 -1.55
CA ILE A 112 11.92 10.28 -1.95
C ILE A 112 10.64 9.91 -2.71
N ALA A 113 9.48 10.36 -2.26
CA ALA A 113 8.20 10.08 -2.92
C ALA A 113 8.15 10.67 -4.34
N GLU A 114 8.64 11.90 -4.54
CA GLU A 114 8.77 12.55 -5.85
C GLU A 114 9.77 11.81 -6.75
N GLU A 115 10.92 11.37 -6.19
CA GLU A 115 11.93 10.59 -6.91
C GLU A 115 11.36 9.31 -7.53
N ILE A 116 10.47 8.62 -6.80
CA ILE A 116 9.82 7.39 -7.29
C ILE A 116 8.51 7.63 -8.04
N GLY A 117 8.25 8.89 -8.41
CA GLY A 117 7.15 9.26 -9.30
C GLY A 117 5.79 9.43 -8.63
N ARG A 118 5.75 9.85 -7.36
CA ARG A 118 4.51 10.28 -6.71
C ARG A 118 4.35 11.79 -6.77
N ASN A 119 3.11 12.24 -6.96
CA ASN A 119 2.74 13.61 -6.64
C ASN A 119 2.49 13.69 -5.14
N VAL A 120 3.03 14.72 -4.50
CA VAL A 120 2.85 14.92 -3.06
C VAL A 120 2.49 16.36 -2.72
N GLU A 121 1.53 16.49 -1.81
CA GLU A 121 0.93 17.73 -1.38
C GLU A 121 1.00 17.82 0.15
N ARG A 122 1.21 19.05 0.62
CA ARG A 122 1.29 19.32 2.04
C ARG A 122 -0.11 19.52 2.62
N THR A 123 -0.45 18.70 3.59
CA THR A 123 -1.65 18.77 4.41
C THR A 123 -1.37 19.51 5.72
N ALA A 124 -2.39 20.15 6.28
CA ALA A 124 -2.27 20.92 7.51
C ALA A 124 -1.82 20.07 8.72
N SER A 125 -2.35 18.85 8.86
CA SER A 125 -2.14 18.02 10.06
C SER A 125 -1.03 16.97 9.90
N ARG A 126 -0.83 16.44 8.69
CA ARG A 126 0.07 15.28 8.45
C ARG A 126 1.31 15.62 7.61
N GLY A 127 1.56 16.88 7.26
CA GLY A 127 2.72 17.22 6.42
C GLY A 127 2.49 16.76 4.98
N TRP A 128 3.51 16.24 4.30
CA TRP A 128 3.45 15.82 2.88
C TRP A 128 2.68 14.51 2.64
N ALA A 129 1.51 14.38 3.25
CA ALA A 129 0.70 13.16 3.28
C ALA A 129 -0.34 13.08 2.14
N GLY A 130 -0.64 14.19 1.47
CA GLY A 130 -1.54 14.15 0.31
C GLY A 130 -0.74 13.58 -0.84
N THR A 131 -1.08 12.39 -1.31
CA THR A 131 -0.25 11.71 -2.32
C THR A 131 -1.10 11.04 -3.36
N SER A 132 -0.75 11.22 -4.64
CA SER A 132 -1.40 10.57 -5.77
C SER A 132 -0.36 9.99 -6.74
N LEU A 133 -0.82 9.13 -7.64
CA LEU A 133 0.01 8.63 -8.73
C LEU A 133 0.20 9.76 -9.76
N ALA A 134 1.44 10.04 -10.17
CA ALA A 134 1.68 10.96 -11.28
C ALA A 134 1.33 10.27 -12.62
N ASP A 135 0.77 11.01 -13.57
CA ASP A 135 0.33 10.45 -14.88
C ASP A 135 1.48 9.72 -15.60
N ALA A 136 2.66 10.34 -15.67
CA ALA A 136 3.85 9.73 -16.25
C ALA A 136 4.31 8.46 -15.51
N THR A 137 3.98 8.33 -14.22
CA THR A 137 4.20 7.09 -13.46
C THR A 137 3.18 6.04 -13.84
N GLY A 138 1.90 6.39 -13.99
CA GLY A 138 0.89 5.49 -14.51
C GLY A 138 1.29 4.89 -15.86
N ASP A 139 1.80 5.71 -16.77
CA ASP A 139 2.32 5.23 -18.06
C ASP A 139 3.51 4.28 -17.92
N ARG A 140 4.44 4.60 -17.01
CA ARG A 140 5.62 3.76 -16.75
C ARG A 140 5.27 2.40 -16.16
N TYR A 141 4.22 2.31 -15.35
CA TYR A 141 3.76 1.09 -14.67
C TYR A 141 2.52 0.47 -15.34
N ARG A 142 2.30 0.75 -16.63
CA ARG A 142 1.09 0.31 -17.36
C ARG A 142 0.89 -1.21 -17.34
N SER A 143 1.98 -1.98 -17.43
CA SER A 143 1.94 -3.44 -17.38
C SER A 143 1.50 -3.93 -16.00
N GLU A 144 2.06 -3.33 -14.95
CA GLU A 144 1.77 -3.66 -13.55
C GLU A 144 0.34 -3.25 -13.20
N LEU A 145 -0.11 -2.09 -13.66
CA LEU A 145 -1.50 -1.63 -13.53
C LEU A 145 -2.48 -2.58 -14.21
N SER A 146 -2.15 -3.08 -15.41
CA SER A 146 -2.98 -4.08 -16.09
C SER A 146 -3.05 -5.40 -15.31
N THR A 147 -1.90 -5.84 -14.77
CA THR A 147 -1.82 -7.07 -13.96
C THR A 147 -2.61 -6.93 -12.67
N LEU A 148 -2.48 -5.80 -11.96
CA LEU A 148 -3.28 -5.48 -10.78
C LEU A 148 -4.76 -5.46 -11.13
N ALA A 149 -5.17 -4.74 -12.18
CA ALA A 149 -6.59 -4.68 -12.57
C ALA A 149 -7.19 -6.05 -12.89
N GLN A 150 -6.42 -6.96 -13.49
CA GLN A 150 -6.85 -8.34 -13.74
C GLN A 150 -6.94 -9.19 -12.47
N ALA A 151 -6.11 -8.94 -11.47
CA ALA A 151 -6.10 -9.66 -10.20
C ALA A 151 -7.15 -9.13 -9.20
N LEU A 152 -7.45 -7.83 -9.23
CA LEU A 152 -8.38 -7.12 -8.34
C LEU A 152 -9.86 -7.40 -8.67
N VAL A 153 -10.22 -8.68 -8.68
CA VAL A 153 -11.58 -9.17 -8.97
C VAL A 153 -12.47 -9.26 -7.73
N ALA A 154 -11.90 -9.04 -6.55
CA ALA A 154 -12.62 -8.98 -5.28
C ALA A 154 -11.87 -8.08 -4.27
N HIS A 155 -12.62 -7.30 -3.51
CA HIS A 155 -12.10 -6.50 -2.40
C HIS A 155 -13.00 -6.67 -1.18
N ARG A 156 -12.44 -6.42 0.01
CA ARG A 156 -13.21 -6.45 1.25
C ARG A 156 -14.05 -5.18 1.34
N ARG A 157 -15.35 -5.32 1.63
CA ARG A 157 -16.21 -4.15 1.92
C ARG A 157 -15.79 -3.51 3.24
N HIS A 158 -15.96 -2.20 3.33
CA HIS A 158 -15.81 -1.51 4.61
C HIS A 158 -16.79 -2.09 5.64
N ASP A 159 -16.34 -2.29 6.88
CA ASP A 159 -17.16 -2.93 7.93
C ASP A 159 -18.47 -2.13 8.20
N GLU A 160 -18.52 -0.83 7.91
CA GLU A 160 -19.73 0.00 7.99
C GLU A 160 -20.77 -0.35 6.91
N GLU A 161 -20.34 -0.58 5.67
CA GLU A 161 -21.20 -0.96 4.55
C GLU A 161 -21.69 -2.41 4.67
N ALA A 162 -20.84 -3.30 5.19
CA ALA A 162 -21.19 -4.71 5.42
C ALA A 162 -22.32 -4.85 6.45
N ARG A 163 -22.31 -4.04 7.52
CA ARG A 163 -23.37 -4.00 8.55
C ARG A 163 -24.70 -3.50 7.97
N PHE A 164 -24.67 -2.52 7.07
CA PHE A 164 -25.87 -2.00 6.41
C PHE A 164 -26.56 -3.04 5.52
N CYS A 165 -25.79 -3.84 4.76
CA CYS A 165 -26.35 -4.96 3.99
C CYS A 165 -26.91 -6.08 4.88
N ALA A 166 -26.25 -6.41 5.99
CA ALA A 166 -26.72 -7.44 6.91
C ALA A 166 -28.06 -7.05 7.59
N ALA A 167 -28.18 -5.79 8.03
CA ALA A 167 -29.41 -5.26 8.63
C ALA A 167 -30.58 -5.19 7.62
N SER A 168 -30.31 -4.84 6.36
CA SER A 168 -31.32 -4.79 5.30
C SER A 168 -31.72 -6.16 4.72
N ALA A 169 -30.92 -7.20 4.97
CA ALA A 169 -31.30 -8.59 4.71
C ALA A 169 -32.17 -9.17 5.84
N SER A 170 -31.92 -8.79 7.10
CA SER A 170 -32.71 -9.19 8.27
C SER A 170 -34.12 -8.60 8.32
N ASN A 171 -34.38 -7.50 7.60
CA ASN A 171 -35.68 -6.82 7.57
C ASN A 171 -36.57 -7.28 6.39
N ARG A 172 -36.18 -8.34 5.68
CA ARG A 172 -36.90 -8.95 4.55
C ARG A 172 -37.28 -10.41 4.81
N SER A 173 -37.54 -10.75 6.07
CA SER A 173 -38.07 -12.03 6.52
C SER A 173 -39.41 -11.84 7.21
#